data_AF-A0A6L7WKC5-F1
#
_entry.id   AF-A0A6L7WKC5-F1
#
_cell.length_a   1.000
_cell.length_b   1.000
_cell.length_c   1.000
_cell.angle_alpha   90.00
_cell.angle_beta   90.00
_cell.angle_gamma   90.00
#
_symmetry.space_group_name_H-M   'P 1'
#
loop_
_entity.id
_entity.type
_entity.pdbx_description
1 polymer ?
#
loop_
_entity_poly.entity_id
_entity_poly.type
_entity_poly.pdbx_seq_one_letter_code
_entity_poly.pdbx_strand_id
1 'polypeptide(L)'
;MTTRRIAIETWDPDYGAPVAAGVLDPSDVSVDAGVELDPAAWKPMTPAHDASPSEDVLFIDGVRRTDASAWITEEGPPYRALLASIGAGAVLGGSRARIAGAAVERLLIAPQPTANVSTRAGSYTAALATGTDTDALSRALQQRLAALETRVAEQHRDAAEMIFLDGPLRGWPQPHAVGYIK
;
A
#
# COMPACT_ATOMS: atom_id res chain seq x y z
N MET A 1 28.51 10.01 21.86
CA MET A 1 27.75 9.00 21.09
C MET A 1 26.39 8.89 21.74
N THR A 2 25.34 9.39 21.10
CA THR A 2 23.97 9.30 21.64
C THR A 2 23.49 7.86 21.48
N THR A 3 23.17 7.20 22.59
CA THR A 3 22.73 5.80 22.58
C THR A 3 21.27 5.72 22.15
N ARG A 4 21.02 5.15 20.97
CA ARG A 4 19.67 4.82 20.50
C ARG A 4 19.16 3.58 21.22
N ARG A 5 17.97 3.67 21.83
CA ARG A 5 17.26 2.54 22.43
C ARG A 5 15.96 2.28 21.68
N ILE A 6 15.74 1.01 21.32
CA ILE A 6 14.49 0.56 20.70
C ILE A 6 13.84 -0.42 21.67
N ALA A 7 12.65 -0.08 22.16
CA ALA A 7 11.84 -0.96 22.99
C ALA A 7 10.69 -1.52 22.14
N ILE A 8 10.55 -2.84 22.07
CA ILE A 8 9.46 -3.49 21.35
C ILE A 8 8.25 -3.57 22.28
N GLU A 9 7.08 -3.16 21.78
CA GLU A 9 5.83 -3.26 22.50
C GLU A 9 5.43 -4.74 22.61
N THR A 10 5.01 -5.18 23.79
CA THR A 10 4.65 -6.60 24.04
C THR A 10 3.23 -6.96 23.59
N TRP A 11 2.48 -5.98 23.11
CA TRP A 11 1.14 -6.15 22.54
C TRP A 11 1.28 -6.65 21.11
N ASP A 12 0.51 -7.69 20.74
CA ASP A 12 0.54 -8.18 19.36
C ASP A 12 0.02 -7.08 18.42
N PRO A 13 0.82 -6.65 17.42
CA PRO A 13 0.40 -5.62 16.48
C PRO A 13 -0.84 -6.03 15.66
N ASP A 14 -1.12 -7.34 15.53
CA ASP A 14 -2.29 -7.83 14.80
C ASP A 14 -3.62 -7.59 15.56
N TYR A 15 -3.58 -7.34 16.88
CA TYR A 15 -4.76 -7.04 17.70
C TYR A 15 -5.21 -5.56 17.64
N GLY A 16 -4.51 -4.70 16.87
CA GLY A 16 -4.80 -3.27 16.81
C GLY A 16 -4.38 -2.50 18.06
N ALA A 17 -4.65 -1.18 18.12
CA ALA A 17 -4.27 -0.36 19.27
C ALA A 17 -5.08 -0.76 20.53
N PRO A 18 -4.48 -0.75 21.74
CA PRO A 18 -5.18 -1.06 23.00
C PRO A 18 -6.22 0.00 23.43
N VAL A 19 -6.50 0.98 22.58
CA VAL A 19 -7.53 2.00 22.77
C VAL A 19 -8.47 1.89 21.59
N ALA A 20 -9.77 1.75 21.85
CA ALA A 20 -10.80 1.62 20.81
C ALA A 20 -10.62 2.72 19.76
N ALA A 21 -10.48 2.32 18.50
CA ALA A 21 -10.55 3.24 17.38
C ALA A 21 -11.85 4.03 17.51
N GLY A 22 -11.73 5.34 17.72
CA GLY A 22 -12.87 6.24 17.61
C GLY A 22 -13.51 6.02 16.25
N VAL A 23 -14.85 6.06 16.22
CA VAL A 23 -15.62 6.08 14.97
C VAL A 23 -14.97 7.12 14.07
N LEU A 24 -14.45 6.70 12.91
CA LEU A 24 -13.95 7.63 11.91
C LEU A 24 -15.07 8.61 11.60
N ASP A 25 -14.82 9.91 11.75
CA ASP A 25 -15.79 10.92 11.37
C ASP A 25 -16.20 10.67 9.90
N PRO A 26 -17.50 10.77 9.57
CA PRO A 26 -17.97 10.59 8.22
C PRO A 26 -17.21 11.52 7.27
N SER A 27 -16.85 11.02 6.09
CA SER A 27 -16.16 11.83 5.11
C SER A 27 -17.06 12.98 4.66
N ASP A 28 -16.61 14.23 4.85
CA ASP A 28 -17.29 15.44 4.34
C ASP A 28 -17.10 15.64 2.81
N VAL A 29 -16.55 14.65 2.11
CA VAL A 29 -16.28 14.74 0.68
C VAL A 29 -17.58 14.55 -0.11
N SER A 30 -17.99 15.62 -0.79
CA SER A 30 -19.07 15.56 -1.78
C SER A 30 -18.56 14.94 -3.08
N VAL A 31 -19.19 13.86 -3.53
CA VAL A 31 -18.87 13.18 -4.80
C VAL A 31 -19.78 13.72 -5.90
N ASP A 32 -19.19 14.26 -6.97
CA ASP A 32 -19.93 14.64 -8.17
C ASP A 32 -20.25 13.41 -9.03
N ALA A 33 -21.48 12.91 -8.92
CA ALA A 33 -21.96 11.78 -9.71
C ALA A 33 -22.14 12.11 -11.20
N GLY A 34 -22.10 13.39 -11.59
CA GLY A 34 -22.27 13.87 -12.95
C GLY A 34 -20.97 14.08 -13.73
N VAL A 35 -19.81 13.70 -13.16
CA VAL A 35 -18.49 14.03 -13.70
C VAL A 35 -18.23 13.48 -15.11
N GLU A 36 -18.72 12.27 -15.42
CA GLU A 36 -18.56 11.65 -16.74
C GLU A 36 -19.83 11.76 -17.59
N LEU A 37 -20.98 11.52 -16.97
CA LEU A 37 -22.29 11.47 -17.61
C LEU A 37 -23.34 12.01 -16.65
N ASP A 38 -24.42 12.60 -17.19
CA ASP A 38 -25.62 12.85 -16.39
C ASP A 38 -26.06 11.54 -15.71
N PRO A 39 -26.30 11.54 -14.38
CA PRO A 39 -26.75 10.34 -13.66
C PRO A 39 -27.98 9.67 -14.29
N ALA A 40 -28.89 10.44 -14.88
CA ALA A 40 -30.08 9.92 -15.56
C ALA A 40 -29.78 9.27 -16.93
N ALA A 41 -28.62 9.59 -17.53
CA ALA A 41 -28.16 9.02 -18.80
C ALA A 41 -27.28 7.77 -18.61
N TRP A 42 -26.92 7.42 -17.37
CA TRP A 42 -26.13 6.24 -17.08
C TRP A 42 -26.85 4.96 -17.53
N LYS A 43 -26.11 4.09 -18.23
CA LYS A 43 -26.61 2.77 -18.64
C LYS A 43 -25.46 1.76 -18.71
N PRO A 44 -25.71 0.47 -18.44
CA PRO A 44 -24.71 -0.57 -18.64
C PRO A 44 -24.20 -0.58 -20.07
N MET A 45 -22.88 -0.64 -20.25
CA MET A 45 -22.26 -0.83 -21.56
C MET A 45 -22.10 -2.32 -21.83
N THR A 46 -22.75 -2.80 -22.89
CA THR A 46 -22.51 -4.15 -23.39
C THR A 46 -21.35 -4.08 -24.39
N PRO A 47 -20.29 -4.89 -24.23
CA PRO A 47 -19.22 -4.96 -25.23
C PRO A 47 -19.79 -5.40 -26.58
N ALA A 48 -19.14 -4.97 -27.67
CA ALA A 48 -19.52 -5.41 -29.01
C ALA A 48 -19.37 -6.94 -29.13
N HIS A 49 -20.22 -7.58 -29.95
CA HIS A 49 -20.23 -9.04 -30.09
C HIS A 49 -18.91 -9.60 -30.66
N ASP A 50 -18.16 -8.78 -31.39
CA ASP A 50 -16.85 -9.09 -31.97
C ASP A 50 -15.67 -8.64 -31.10
N ALA A 51 -15.94 -8.10 -29.90
CA ALA A 51 -14.88 -7.74 -28.96
C ALA A 51 -14.15 -9.01 -28.50
N SER A 52 -12.84 -9.05 -28.70
CA SER A 52 -11.98 -10.09 -28.15
C SER A 52 -11.48 -9.68 -26.76
N PRO A 53 -11.40 -10.60 -25.79
CA PRO A 53 -10.79 -10.30 -24.51
C PRO A 53 -9.30 -10.02 -24.68
N SER A 54 -8.73 -9.23 -23.76
CA SER A 54 -7.29 -9.05 -23.69
C SER A 54 -6.59 -10.39 -23.43
N GLU A 55 -5.56 -10.69 -24.21
CA GLU A 55 -4.86 -11.98 -24.12
C GLU A 55 -3.84 -12.01 -22.98
N ASP A 56 -3.22 -10.86 -22.70
CA ASP A 56 -2.24 -10.69 -21.63
C ASP A 56 -2.73 -9.62 -20.64
N VAL A 57 -3.10 -10.06 -19.43
CA VAL A 57 -3.63 -9.21 -18.36
C VAL A 57 -2.71 -9.30 -17.15
N LEU A 58 -2.20 -8.17 -16.68
CA LEU A 58 -1.32 -8.11 -15.51
C LEU A 58 -2.12 -7.80 -14.25
N PHE A 59 -2.05 -8.68 -13.26
CA PHE A 59 -2.65 -8.48 -11.93
C PHE A 59 -1.56 -8.08 -10.95
N ILE A 60 -1.81 -6.99 -10.22
CA ILE A 60 -0.95 -6.44 -9.18
C ILE A 60 -1.71 -6.46 -7.87
N ASP A 61 -1.10 -7.06 -6.86
CA ASP A 61 -1.60 -7.08 -5.50
C ASP A 61 -0.44 -6.92 -4.52
N GLY A 62 -0.73 -6.29 -3.39
CA GLY A 62 0.22 -5.99 -2.35
C GLY A 62 -0.23 -6.55 -1.00
N VAL A 63 0.73 -7.09 -0.28
CA VAL A 63 0.55 -7.57 1.08
C VAL A 63 1.44 -6.81 2.03
N ARG A 64 0.96 -6.62 3.25
CA ARG A 64 1.75 -6.04 4.33
C ARG A 64 1.58 -6.81 5.61
N ARG A 65 2.61 -6.77 6.46
CA ARG A 65 2.56 -7.27 7.81
C ARG A 65 3.32 -6.32 8.73
N THR A 66 2.71 -5.97 9.86
CA THR A 66 3.43 -5.28 10.93
C THR A 66 4.25 -6.33 11.67
N ASP A 67 5.57 -6.21 11.64
CA ASP A 67 6.46 -7.15 12.31
C ASP A 67 6.61 -6.80 13.80
N ALA A 68 6.55 -5.51 14.15
CA ALA A 68 6.53 -5.03 15.53
C ALA A 68 6.09 -3.56 15.66
N SER A 69 5.42 -3.24 16.77
CA SER A 69 5.31 -1.87 17.28
C SER A 69 6.48 -1.56 18.21
N ALA A 70 7.07 -0.38 18.09
CA ALA A 70 8.26 -0.02 18.86
C ALA A 70 8.19 1.41 19.40
N TRP A 71 8.95 1.64 20.48
CA TRP A 71 9.28 2.94 21.02
C TRP A 71 10.77 3.20 20.81
N ILE A 72 11.09 4.28 20.10
CA ILE A 72 12.48 4.70 19.87
C ILE A 72 12.80 5.83 20.83
N THR A 73 13.92 5.71 21.53
CA THR A 73 14.51 6.75 22.37
C THR A 73 15.88 7.12 21.81
N GLU A 74 16.02 8.37 21.37
CA GLU A 74 17.27 8.95 20.86
C GLU A 74 17.53 10.25 21.64
N GLU A 75 17.48 11.41 20.98
CA GLU A 75 17.53 12.73 21.62
C GLU A 75 16.11 13.25 21.83
N GLY A 76 15.70 13.42 23.09
CA GLY A 76 14.37 13.89 23.46
C GLY A 76 13.38 12.79 23.87
N PRO A 77 12.07 13.10 23.91
CA PRO A 77 11.04 12.17 24.34
C PRO A 77 10.98 10.92 23.44
N PRO A 78 10.72 9.72 24.01
CA PRO A 78 10.48 8.53 23.21
C PRO A 78 9.29 8.70 22.27
N TYR A 79 9.37 8.10 21.09
CA TYR A 79 8.33 8.18 20.07
C TYR A 79 7.99 6.79 19.51
N ARG A 80 6.73 6.64 19.09
CA ARG A 80 6.21 5.40 18.50
C ARG A 80 6.73 5.23 17.06
N ALA A 81 7.01 3.99 16.69
CA ALA A 81 7.40 3.59 15.34
C ALA A 81 6.85 2.19 15.01
N LEU A 82 6.75 1.87 13.71
CA LEU A 82 6.38 0.54 13.23
C LEU A 82 7.53 -0.09 12.46
N LEU A 83 7.85 -1.34 12.78
CA LEU A 83 8.63 -2.20 11.92
C LEU A 83 7.65 -3.05 11.11
N ALA A 84 7.75 -3.02 9.79
CA ALA A 84 6.84 -3.74 8.92
C ALA A 84 7.54 -4.30 7.69
N SER A 85 6.97 -5.36 7.15
CA SER A 85 7.33 -5.96 5.87
C SER A 85 6.19 -5.70 4.89
N ILE A 86 6.53 -5.24 3.68
CA ILE A 86 5.60 -5.08 2.57
C ILE A 86 6.09 -5.89 1.38
N GLY A 87 5.17 -6.41 0.59
CA GLY A 87 5.48 -7.05 -0.68
C GLY A 87 4.44 -6.72 -1.73
N ALA A 88 4.86 -6.58 -2.98
CA ALA A 88 3.96 -6.50 -4.11
C ALA A 88 4.32 -7.56 -5.14
N GLY A 89 3.30 -8.20 -5.70
CA GLY A 89 3.43 -9.25 -6.70
C GLY A 89 2.77 -8.85 -8.01
N ALA A 90 3.33 -9.36 -9.11
CA ALA A 90 2.79 -9.24 -10.45
C ALA A 90 2.55 -10.63 -11.03
N VAL A 91 1.31 -10.89 -11.45
CA VAL A 91 0.91 -12.12 -12.13
C VAL A 91 0.39 -11.78 -13.51
N LEU A 92 1.01 -12.31 -14.55
CA LEU A 92 0.49 -12.20 -15.91
C LEU A 92 -0.48 -13.36 -16.16
N GLY A 93 -1.74 -13.01 -16.42
CA GLY A 93 -2.80 -13.89 -16.88
C GLY A 93 -2.92 -13.87 -18.39
N GLY A 94 -3.27 -15.03 -18.94
CA GLY A 94 -3.52 -15.27 -20.36
C GLY A 94 -3.93 -16.72 -20.51
N SER A 95 -3.38 -17.45 -21.49
CA SER A 95 -3.62 -18.91 -21.59
C SER A 95 -3.16 -19.70 -20.35
N ARG A 96 -2.18 -19.18 -19.61
CA ARG A 96 -1.73 -19.67 -18.29
C ARG A 96 -1.27 -18.51 -17.43
N ALA A 97 -1.57 -18.57 -16.13
CA ALA A 97 -1.06 -17.63 -15.15
C ALA A 97 0.43 -17.88 -14.87
N ARG A 98 1.24 -16.82 -14.86
CA ARG A 98 2.66 -16.87 -14.47
C ARG A 98 3.02 -15.68 -13.57
N ILE A 99 3.89 -15.91 -12.61
CA ILE A 99 4.47 -14.83 -11.81
C ILE A 99 5.42 -14.05 -12.72
N ALA A 100 5.10 -12.79 -12.99
CA ALA A 100 5.93 -11.89 -13.78
C ALA A 100 7.06 -11.29 -12.92
N GLY A 101 6.76 -11.00 -11.66
CA GLY A 101 7.75 -10.50 -10.70
C GLY A 101 7.16 -10.31 -9.31
N ALA A 102 8.04 -10.04 -8.35
CA ALA A 102 7.68 -9.67 -7.00
C ALA A 102 8.80 -8.85 -6.36
N ALA A 103 8.43 -7.96 -5.44
CA ALA A 103 9.37 -7.18 -4.66
C ALA A 103 8.94 -7.16 -3.19
N VAL A 104 9.92 -7.16 -2.28
CA VAL A 104 9.71 -7.14 -0.82
C VAL A 104 10.60 -6.07 -0.20
N GLU A 105 10.02 -5.27 0.68
CA GLU A 105 10.74 -4.25 1.46
C GLU A 105 10.44 -4.40 2.94
N ARG A 106 11.39 -3.97 3.77
CA ARG A 106 11.23 -3.87 5.21
C ARG A 106 11.46 -2.45 5.64
N LEU A 107 10.53 -1.93 6.42
CA LEU A 107 10.43 -0.51 6.71
C LEU A 107 10.36 -0.26 8.21
N LEU A 108 11.10 0.74 8.65
CA LEU A 108 10.91 1.38 9.94
C LEU A 108 10.15 2.69 9.70
N ILE A 109 8.84 2.69 9.97
CA ILE A 109 7.99 3.88 9.85
C ILE A 109 8.05 4.67 11.15
N ALA A 110 8.50 5.92 11.09
CA ALA A 110 8.66 6.80 12.25
C ALA A 110 8.18 8.22 11.95
N PRO A 111 7.68 8.97 12.95
CA PRO A 111 7.21 10.35 12.78
C PRO A 111 8.35 11.38 12.66
N GLN A 112 9.60 10.97 12.88
CA GLN A 112 10.77 11.81 12.74
C GLN A 112 11.94 11.04 12.11
N PRO A 113 12.92 11.73 11.51
CA PRO A 113 14.09 11.09 10.91
C PRO A 113 14.80 10.19 11.93
N THR A 114 15.05 8.95 11.54
CA THR A 114 15.73 7.97 12.37
C THR A 114 16.59 7.07 11.49
N ALA A 115 17.58 6.41 12.08
CA ALA A 115 18.47 5.52 11.34
C ALA A 115 17.78 4.19 10.99
N ASN A 116 18.25 3.56 9.90
CA ASN A 116 17.91 2.18 9.56
C ASN A 116 18.19 1.23 10.73
N VAL A 117 17.48 0.10 10.77
CA VAL A 117 17.66 -0.94 11.80
C VAL A 117 18.08 -2.22 11.13
N SER A 118 19.28 -2.70 11.44
CA SER A 118 19.75 -4.02 10.99
C SER A 118 19.53 -5.05 12.09
N THR A 119 18.90 -6.17 11.73
CA THR A 119 18.65 -7.30 12.62
C THR A 119 19.20 -8.58 12.00
N ARG A 120 19.31 -9.66 12.78
CA ARG A 120 19.60 -11.00 12.24
C ARG A 120 18.60 -11.47 11.18
N ALA A 121 17.39 -10.93 11.19
CA ALA A 121 16.33 -11.33 10.27
C ALA A 121 16.34 -10.53 8.96
N GLY A 122 17.06 -9.39 8.91
CA GLY A 122 17.08 -8.45 7.78
C GLY A 122 17.19 -6.99 8.24
N SER A 123 17.30 -6.07 7.28
CA SER A 123 17.42 -4.63 7.52
C SER A 123 16.11 -3.91 7.22
N TYR A 124 15.70 -3.03 8.13
CA TYR A 124 14.56 -2.13 8.00
C TYR A 124 15.04 -0.74 7.61
N THR A 125 14.59 -0.26 6.45
CA THR A 125 14.88 1.08 5.95
C THR A 125 13.96 2.09 6.62
N ALA A 126 14.52 3.15 7.20
CA ALA A 126 13.73 4.19 7.84
C ALA A 126 12.93 4.99 6.81
N ALA A 127 11.65 5.22 7.10
CA ALA A 127 10.77 6.05 6.31
C ALA A 127 9.93 6.95 7.23
N LEU A 128 9.83 8.22 6.83
CA LEU A 128 9.10 9.23 7.58
C LEU A 128 7.59 9.07 7.39
N ALA A 129 6.85 9.16 8.48
CA ALA A 129 5.40 9.33 8.52
C ALA A 129 5.03 10.79 8.81
N THR A 130 3.91 11.23 8.25
CA THR A 130 3.32 12.53 8.57
C THR A 130 2.30 12.36 9.69
N GLY A 131 2.68 12.74 10.91
CA GLY A 131 1.89 12.56 12.13
C GLY A 131 2.50 11.52 13.08
N THR A 132 2.10 11.59 14.34
CA THR A 132 2.70 10.83 15.45
C THR A 132 1.82 9.69 15.98
N ASP A 133 0.54 9.69 15.63
CA ASP A 133 -0.42 8.67 16.05
C ASP A 133 -0.30 7.36 15.24
N THR A 134 -0.89 6.29 15.75
CA THR A 134 -0.85 4.95 15.12
C THR A 134 -1.43 4.96 13.72
N ASP A 135 -2.48 5.74 13.48
CA ASP A 135 -3.13 5.81 12.18
C ASP A 135 -2.23 6.50 11.15
N ALA A 136 -1.47 7.51 11.55
CA ALA A 136 -0.46 8.17 10.73
C ALA A 136 0.65 7.20 10.30
N LEU A 137 1.12 6.36 11.22
CA LEU A 137 2.12 5.33 10.89
C LEU A 137 1.53 4.27 9.94
N SER A 138 0.29 3.82 10.18
CA SER A 138 -0.41 2.86 9.32
C SER A 138 -0.71 3.43 7.92
N ARG A 139 -1.08 4.71 7.82
CA ARG A 139 -1.26 5.44 6.56
C ARG A 139 0.06 5.56 5.80
N ALA A 140 1.15 5.91 6.47
CA ALA A 140 2.47 5.96 5.85
C ALA A 140 2.91 4.58 5.33
N LEU A 141 2.66 3.50 6.09
CA LEU A 141 2.89 2.13 5.62
C LEU A 141 2.05 1.80 4.37
N GLN A 142 0.76 2.15 4.37
CA GLN A 142 -0.12 1.93 3.21
C GLN A 142 0.37 2.69 1.97
N GLN A 143 0.83 3.94 2.13
CA GLN A 143 1.39 4.73 1.04
C GLN A 143 2.65 4.08 0.45
N ARG A 144 3.48 3.45 1.29
CA ARG A 144 4.67 2.73 0.82
C ARG A 144 4.32 1.44 0.08
N LEU A 145 3.30 0.71 0.54
CA LEU A 145 2.79 -0.46 -0.18
C LEU A 145 2.24 -0.05 -1.56
N ALA A 146 1.40 0.99 -1.62
CA ALA A 146 0.89 1.51 -2.88
C ALA A 146 2.01 1.92 -3.85
N ALA A 147 3.05 2.59 -3.35
CA ALA A 147 4.22 2.94 -4.16
C ALA A 147 5.02 1.71 -4.63
N LEU A 148 5.03 0.62 -3.86
CA LEU A 148 5.66 -0.64 -4.25
C LEU A 148 4.85 -1.35 -5.34
N GLU A 149 3.53 -1.40 -5.21
CA GLU A 149 2.60 -1.94 -6.22
C GLU A 149 2.75 -1.19 -7.55
N THR A 150 2.70 0.15 -7.53
CA THR A 150 2.89 0.97 -8.74
C THR A 150 4.23 0.68 -9.41
N ARG A 151 5.31 0.56 -8.63
CA ARG A 151 6.65 0.29 -9.18
C ARG A 151 6.75 -1.09 -9.81
N VAL A 152 6.18 -2.11 -9.17
CA VAL A 152 6.12 -3.47 -9.73
C VAL A 152 5.26 -3.49 -10.99
N ALA A 153 4.15 -2.76 -11.03
CA ALA A 153 3.31 -2.60 -12.21
C ALA A 153 4.09 -1.96 -13.37
N GLU A 154 4.82 -0.87 -13.12
CA GLU A 154 5.63 -0.18 -14.12
C GLU A 154 6.73 -1.07 -14.71
N GLN A 155 7.38 -1.89 -13.89
CA GLN A 155 8.44 -2.82 -14.34
C GLN A 155 7.93 -3.88 -15.31
N HIS A 156 6.64 -4.22 -15.27
CA HIS A 156 6.04 -5.29 -16.06
C HIS A 156 4.95 -4.82 -17.02
N ARG A 157 4.71 -3.51 -17.12
CA ARG A 157 3.59 -2.94 -17.89
C ARG A 157 3.62 -3.32 -19.38
N ASP A 158 4.81 -3.41 -19.97
CA ASP A 158 4.97 -3.67 -21.41
C ASP A 158 4.70 -5.15 -21.77
N ALA A 159 4.49 -6.02 -20.76
CA ALA A 159 4.17 -7.42 -20.94
C ALA A 159 2.66 -7.71 -20.97
N ALA A 160 1.80 -6.69 -20.88
CA ALA A 160 0.36 -6.83 -20.81
C ALA A 160 -0.39 -5.77 -21.62
N GLU A 161 -1.56 -6.15 -22.11
CA GLU A 161 -2.50 -5.24 -22.78
C GLU A 161 -3.38 -4.48 -21.79
N MET A 162 -3.60 -5.06 -20.61
CA MET A 162 -4.41 -4.48 -19.54
C MET A 162 -3.78 -4.77 -18.18
N ILE A 163 -3.90 -3.82 -17.25
CA ILE A 163 -3.35 -3.93 -15.90
C ILE A 163 -4.46 -3.75 -14.86
N PHE A 164 -4.57 -4.68 -13.92
CA PHE A 164 -5.46 -4.60 -12.77
C PHE A 164 -4.65 -4.42 -11.50
N LEU A 165 -4.97 -3.39 -10.72
CA LEU A 165 -4.44 -3.18 -9.38
C LEU A 165 -5.54 -3.46 -8.36
N ASP A 166 -5.26 -4.25 -7.32
CA ASP A 166 -6.18 -4.37 -6.18
C ASP A 166 -6.19 -3.04 -5.39
N GLY A 167 -7.32 -2.34 -5.45
CA GLY A 167 -7.50 -1.02 -4.88
C GLY A 167 -7.48 0.14 -5.89
N PRO A 168 -7.47 1.38 -5.38
CA PRO A 168 -7.60 2.57 -6.23
C PRO A 168 -6.32 2.89 -7.03
N LEU A 169 -6.46 3.42 -8.26
CA LEU A 169 -5.36 3.84 -9.16
C LEU A 169 -4.61 5.12 -8.71
N ARG A 170 -4.47 5.35 -7.41
CA ARG A 170 -4.00 6.63 -6.81
C ARG A 170 -2.74 7.17 -7.50
N GLY A 171 -2.90 8.23 -8.30
CA GLY A 171 -1.79 8.96 -8.90
C GLY A 171 -1.01 8.21 -9.98
N TRP A 172 -1.55 7.11 -10.53
CA TRP A 172 -0.91 6.36 -11.60
C TRP A 172 -1.74 6.41 -12.90
N PRO A 173 -1.54 7.44 -13.74
CA PRO A 173 -2.28 7.61 -14.98
C PRO A 173 -1.69 6.73 -16.09
N GLN A 174 -1.96 5.42 -16.05
CA GLN A 174 -1.62 4.53 -17.16
C GLN A 174 -2.83 4.25 -18.04
N PRO A 175 -2.68 4.33 -19.37
CA PRO A 175 -3.65 3.75 -20.30
C PRO A 175 -3.86 2.27 -19.99
N HIS A 176 -5.10 1.80 -20.09
CA HIS A 176 -5.46 0.39 -19.89
C HIS A 176 -5.17 -0.17 -18.48
N ALA A 177 -5.05 0.70 -17.48
CA ALA A 177 -5.02 0.30 -16.07
C ALA A 177 -6.39 0.47 -15.41
N VAL A 178 -6.78 -0.50 -14.59
CA VAL A 178 -8.03 -0.52 -13.83
C VAL A 178 -7.70 -0.76 -12.36
N GLY A 179 -8.25 0.08 -11.49
CA GLY A 179 -8.23 -0.14 -10.05
C GLY A 179 -9.47 -0.95 -9.68
N TYR A 180 -9.27 -2.11 -9.08
CA TYR A 180 -10.35 -3.00 -8.67
C TYR A 180 -10.65 -2.79 -7.19
N ILE A 181 -11.80 -2.19 -6.88
CA ILE A 181 -12.26 -1.96 -5.50
C ILE A 181 -13.30 -3.03 -5.19
N LYS A 182 -12.97 -3.90 -4.22
CA LYS A 182 -13.79 -5.04 -3.76
C LYS A 182 -14.62 -4.72 -2.53
#